data_AF-A0A8B6HNR0-F1
#
_entry.id   AF-A0A8B6HNR0-F1
#
_cell.length_a   1.000
_cell.length_b   1.000
_cell.length_c   1.000
_cell.angle_alpha   90.00
_cell.angle_beta   90.00
_cell.angle_gamma   90.00
#
_symmetry.space_group_name_H-M   'P 1'
#
loop_
_entity.id
_entity.type
_entity.pdbx_description
1 polymer ?
#
loop_
_entity_poly.entity_id
_entity_poly.type
_entity_poly.pdbx_seq_one_letter_code
_entity_poly.pdbx_strand_id
1 'polypeptide(L)'
;MSVHSVTISVDTFDWTEIRAANHLAVDILKMGAKNKRKHAQEDVVKKDAKQTKMQEKTKGKIYKFYNCQLLRDHKLVKDNLYVRDGVIINPEKLFFEEKLPPDEQIDCKGAIICPGFIDIQINGAFGVDFSCDVDTIEEGLKIVAKGLLPHGVTSFCPTIISSKEDIYRKIVPKIKKVDGNKEGAGILGAHVEGPFISVEKKGAHPEENLRQFPNGFSDLIDLYGNLDNVAMITIAPELDRSDEVIKELVKRGISVSLGHTTANLVQGEDAIRAGASCITHLFNAMVSFHHRDPHLIGLLTSKFLTDRQVYYGLISDGVHTHPAAVRMAFRSNPRGFIVVTDAIPAMGLPIGKHHMGSQLVEIQDKKAFIAGTNTLCGSIATIPKCVQNLKKNTDCTTEQALDAATLHPAEVLKITDRKGTMDFDTDADFLMLDENLNVMATYIAGEQVWHQDWHPAASLLSRQMSKRVECEESAIKNNF
;
A
#
# COMPACT_ATOMS: atom_id res chain seq x y z
N MET A 1 99.96 -22.39 -0.47
CA MET A 1 100.68 -23.63 -0.12
C MET A 1 99.73 -24.55 0.63
N SER A 2 99.69 -25.82 0.23
CA SER A 2 99.17 -26.99 0.96
C SER A 2 97.65 -27.14 1.15
N VAL A 3 97.07 -28.00 0.31
CA VAL A 3 95.84 -28.79 0.52
C VAL A 3 96.08 -29.79 1.65
N HIS A 4 95.16 -29.93 2.60
CA HIS A 4 94.99 -31.17 3.38
C HIS A 4 93.49 -31.49 3.50
N SER A 5 93.10 -32.53 2.78
CA SER A 5 91.81 -33.22 2.89
C SER A 5 91.75 -34.02 4.19
N VAL A 6 90.65 -33.90 4.93
CA VAL A 6 90.25 -34.89 5.94
C VAL A 6 88.83 -35.34 5.60
N THR A 7 88.75 -36.59 5.13
CA THR A 7 87.52 -37.34 4.92
C THR A 7 87.08 -37.90 6.28
N ILE A 8 85.84 -37.64 6.70
CA ILE A 8 85.21 -38.35 7.83
C ILE A 8 84.02 -39.14 7.27
N SER A 9 84.10 -40.46 7.49
CA SER A 9 83.12 -41.47 7.15
C SER A 9 81.80 -41.22 7.88
N VAL A 10 80.70 -41.33 7.14
CA VAL A 10 79.35 -41.38 7.68
C VAL A 10 79.10 -42.81 8.14
N ASP A 11 78.78 -43.02 9.41
CA ASP A 11 77.88 -44.11 9.82
C ASP A 11 77.38 -43.90 11.24
N THR A 12 76.14 -44.33 11.45
CA THR A 12 75.31 -44.34 12.68
C THR A 12 74.75 -43.00 13.16
N PHE A 13 73.74 -42.50 12.43
CA PHE A 13 72.65 -41.72 13.04
C PHE A 13 71.39 -42.58 12.99
N ASP A 14 70.82 -42.88 14.16
CA ASP A 14 69.62 -43.70 14.28
C ASP A 14 68.37 -42.88 13.90
N TRP A 15 67.89 -43.10 12.69
CA TRP A 15 66.70 -42.44 12.14
C TRP A 15 65.38 -43.01 12.68
N THR A 16 65.42 -44.07 13.50
CA THR A 16 64.19 -44.69 14.02
C THR A 16 63.55 -43.89 15.17
N GLU A 17 64.34 -43.26 16.04
CA GLU A 17 63.80 -42.44 17.14
C GLU A 17 63.14 -41.14 16.64
N ILE A 18 63.69 -40.48 15.62
CA ILE A 18 63.10 -39.25 15.04
C ILE A 18 61.80 -39.56 14.30
N ARG A 19 61.72 -40.72 13.61
CA ARG A 19 60.47 -41.16 12.96
C ARG A 19 59.40 -41.51 13.99
N ALA A 20 59.75 -42.18 15.08
CA ALA A 20 58.80 -42.51 16.15
C ALA A 20 58.23 -41.25 16.83
N ALA A 21 59.09 -40.25 17.11
CA ALA A 21 58.66 -38.97 17.68
C ALA A 21 57.72 -38.19 16.73
N ASN A 22 58.00 -38.19 15.43
CA ASN A 22 57.13 -37.55 14.43
C ASN A 22 55.79 -38.29 14.25
N HIS A 23 55.78 -39.62 14.30
CA HIS A 23 54.52 -40.38 14.24
C HIS A 23 53.66 -40.13 15.48
N LEU A 24 54.25 -40.10 16.69
CA LEU A 24 53.53 -39.82 17.93
C LEU A 24 52.96 -38.38 17.95
N ALA A 25 53.73 -37.40 17.48
CA ALA A 25 53.27 -36.01 17.38
C ALA A 25 52.11 -35.84 16.38
N VAL A 26 52.17 -36.53 15.24
CA VAL A 26 51.10 -36.53 14.24
C VAL A 26 49.84 -37.22 14.77
N ASP A 27 49.98 -38.30 15.54
CA ASP A 27 48.83 -39.02 16.10
C ASP A 27 48.17 -38.26 17.25
N ILE A 28 48.94 -37.55 18.08
CA ILE A 28 48.41 -36.62 19.11
C ILE A 28 47.65 -35.46 18.45
N LEU A 29 48.16 -34.88 17.36
CA LEU A 29 47.47 -33.85 16.59
C LEU A 29 46.19 -34.37 15.94
N LYS A 30 46.19 -35.60 15.41
CA LYS A 30 45.00 -36.25 14.83
C LYS A 30 43.96 -36.59 15.90
N MET A 31 44.35 -37.04 17.09
CA MET A 31 43.44 -37.29 18.21
C MET A 31 42.83 -35.98 18.74
N GLY A 32 43.63 -34.91 18.86
CA GLY A 32 43.14 -33.57 19.21
C GLY A 32 42.16 -33.01 18.18
N ALA A 33 42.42 -33.22 16.88
CA ALA A 33 41.52 -32.83 15.80
C ALA A 33 40.22 -33.65 15.77
N LYS A 34 40.27 -34.96 16.07
CA LYS A 34 39.07 -35.82 16.20
C LYS A 34 38.21 -35.44 17.40
N ASN A 35 38.80 -35.14 18.55
CA ASN A 35 38.05 -34.69 19.73
C ASN A 35 37.46 -33.28 19.54
N LYS A 36 38.20 -32.36 18.91
CA LYS A 36 37.65 -31.04 18.52
C LYS A 36 36.51 -31.17 17.52
N ARG A 37 36.56 -32.09 16.56
CA ARG A 37 35.45 -32.36 15.64
C ARG A 37 34.25 -33.00 16.33
N LYS A 38 34.45 -33.97 17.24
CA LYS A 38 33.35 -34.55 18.03
C LYS A 38 32.67 -33.52 18.94
N HIS A 39 33.43 -32.70 19.65
CA HIS A 39 32.85 -31.63 20.47
C HIS A 39 32.20 -30.53 19.63
N ALA A 40 32.79 -30.13 18.50
CA ALA A 40 32.15 -29.20 17.58
C ALA A 40 30.85 -29.77 16.98
N GLN A 41 30.79 -31.07 16.71
CA GLN A 41 29.62 -31.73 16.15
C GLN A 41 28.52 -31.96 17.21
N GLU A 42 28.88 -32.26 18.46
CA GLU A 42 27.94 -32.30 19.60
C GLU A 42 27.44 -30.90 19.98
N ASP A 43 28.29 -29.87 19.90
CA ASP A 43 27.90 -28.48 20.17
C ASP A 43 27.07 -27.88 19.04
N VAL A 44 27.29 -28.29 17.79
CA VAL A 44 26.41 -27.96 16.65
C VAL A 44 25.08 -28.68 16.79
N VAL A 45 25.05 -29.97 17.12
CA VAL A 45 23.79 -30.71 17.34
C VAL A 45 23.03 -30.20 18.57
N LYS A 46 23.71 -29.78 19.64
CA LYS A 46 23.08 -29.14 20.80
C LYS A 46 22.66 -27.70 20.54
N LYS A 47 23.37 -26.95 19.68
CA LYS A 47 22.96 -25.62 19.22
C LYS A 47 21.77 -25.71 18.28
N ASP A 48 21.79 -26.60 17.31
CA ASP A 48 20.66 -26.89 16.42
C ASP A 48 19.47 -27.38 17.26
N ALA A 49 19.63 -28.34 18.17
CA ALA A 49 18.53 -28.77 19.05
C ALA A 49 18.04 -27.67 20.01
N LYS A 50 18.91 -26.73 20.44
CA LYS A 50 18.49 -25.53 21.20
C LYS A 50 17.85 -24.48 20.30
N GLN A 51 18.22 -24.39 19.03
CA GLN A 51 17.69 -23.44 18.05
C GLN A 51 16.35 -23.93 17.50
N THR A 52 16.17 -25.24 17.33
CA THR A 52 14.89 -25.92 17.09
C THR A 52 13.99 -25.85 18.33
N LYS A 53 14.51 -26.07 19.55
CA LYS A 53 13.73 -25.86 20.80
C LYS A 53 13.46 -24.39 21.15
N MET A 54 14.25 -23.43 20.64
CA MET A 54 13.96 -21.99 20.75
C MET A 54 13.01 -21.50 19.65
N GLN A 55 12.95 -22.19 18.50
CA GLN A 55 11.92 -21.98 17.47
C GLN A 55 10.59 -22.65 17.82
N GLU A 56 10.57 -23.62 18.72
CA GLU A 56 9.37 -24.08 19.45
C GLU A 56 8.95 -23.13 20.58
N LYS A 57 9.35 -21.85 20.53
CA LYS A 57 8.68 -20.80 21.30
C LYS A 57 7.27 -20.63 20.74
N THR A 58 6.29 -21.28 21.39
CA THR A 58 4.84 -21.01 21.36
C THR A 58 4.36 -20.35 20.07
N LYS A 59 4.17 -21.14 19.01
CA LYS A 59 3.44 -20.70 17.82
C LYS A 59 2.11 -20.09 18.27
N GLY A 60 1.74 -18.94 17.74
CA GLY A 60 0.53 -18.25 18.17
C GLY A 60 -0.74 -19.01 17.80
N LYS A 61 -1.85 -18.47 18.28
CA LYS A 61 -3.18 -19.02 18.08
C LYS A 61 -3.53 -19.08 16.60
N ILE A 62 -4.12 -20.20 16.19
CA ILE A 62 -4.61 -20.42 14.82
C ILE A 62 -6.09 -20.06 14.76
N TYR A 63 -6.41 -19.11 13.90
CA TYR A 63 -7.78 -18.73 13.57
C TYR A 63 -8.17 -19.33 12.23
N LYS A 64 -9.39 -19.88 12.16
CA LYS A 64 -10.02 -20.31 10.92
C LYS A 64 -11.31 -19.55 10.69
N PHE A 65 -11.39 -18.85 9.57
CA PHE A 65 -12.61 -18.22 9.09
C PHE A 65 -13.24 -19.14 8.05
N TYR A 66 -14.49 -19.53 8.25
CA TYR A 66 -15.19 -20.49 7.39
C TYR A 66 -16.55 -19.97 6.96
N ASN A 67 -17.16 -20.62 5.95
CA ASN A 67 -18.42 -20.18 5.36
C ASN A 67 -18.33 -18.73 4.83
N CYS A 68 -17.28 -18.45 4.05
CA CYS A 68 -17.02 -17.18 3.38
C CYS A 68 -16.73 -17.36 1.89
N GLN A 69 -16.70 -16.24 1.16
CA GLN A 69 -16.15 -16.15 -0.18
C GLN A 69 -14.85 -15.35 -0.12
N LEU A 70 -13.71 -15.97 -0.38
CA LEU A 70 -12.40 -15.33 -0.36
C LEU A 70 -12.05 -14.74 -1.72
N LEU A 71 -11.58 -13.50 -1.75
CA LEU A 71 -10.97 -12.89 -2.93
C LEU A 71 -9.51 -13.39 -3.05
N ARG A 72 -9.29 -14.37 -3.92
CA ARG A 72 -7.96 -14.95 -4.20
C ARG A 72 -7.80 -15.16 -5.70
N ASP A 73 -6.60 -14.90 -6.21
CA ASP A 73 -6.31 -14.99 -7.66
C ASP A 73 -7.33 -14.23 -8.52
N HIS A 74 -7.72 -13.02 -8.07
CA HIS A 74 -8.72 -12.16 -8.72
C HIS A 74 -10.13 -12.77 -8.85
N LYS A 75 -10.47 -13.74 -8.01
CA LYS A 75 -11.77 -14.43 -8.02
C LYS A 75 -12.34 -14.58 -6.62
N LEU A 76 -13.66 -14.48 -6.50
CA LEU A 76 -14.35 -14.93 -5.30
C LEU A 76 -14.49 -16.45 -5.31
N VAL A 77 -13.84 -17.12 -4.37
CA VAL A 77 -13.87 -18.58 -4.20
C VAL A 77 -14.42 -18.96 -2.84
N LYS A 78 -15.17 -20.07 -2.77
CA LYS A 78 -15.60 -20.63 -1.49
C LYS A 78 -14.46 -21.43 -0.89
N ASP A 79 -13.79 -20.86 0.10
CA ASP A 79 -12.68 -21.49 0.80
C ASP A 79 -12.60 -20.93 2.23
N ASN A 80 -11.73 -21.49 3.08
CA ASN A 80 -11.49 -21.03 4.45
C ASN A 80 -10.20 -20.23 4.52
N LEU A 81 -10.18 -19.18 5.35
CA LEU A 81 -8.97 -18.43 5.64
C LEU A 81 -8.36 -18.93 6.95
N TYR A 82 -7.05 -19.14 6.95
CA TYR A 82 -6.29 -19.49 8.14
C TYR A 82 -5.30 -18.37 8.46
N VAL A 83 -5.27 -17.96 9.73
CA VAL A 83 -4.41 -16.88 10.21
C VAL A 83 -3.67 -17.33 11.46
N ARG A 84 -2.38 -17.02 11.55
CA ARG A 84 -1.57 -17.24 12.74
C ARG A 84 -0.45 -16.20 12.79
N ASP A 85 -0.15 -15.68 13.97
CA ASP A 85 0.98 -14.75 14.19
C ASP A 85 0.93 -13.53 13.26
N GLY A 86 -0.27 -13.04 12.95
CA GLY A 86 -0.48 -11.86 12.11
C GLY A 86 -0.39 -12.08 10.61
N VAL A 87 -0.20 -13.32 10.14
CA VAL A 87 -0.06 -13.65 8.71
C VAL A 87 -1.08 -14.67 8.23
N ILE A 88 -1.39 -14.63 6.94
CA ILE A 88 -2.23 -15.62 6.27
C ILE A 88 -1.40 -16.88 6.05
N ILE A 89 -1.83 -18.02 6.60
CA ILE A 89 -1.05 -19.28 6.53
C ILE A 89 -1.62 -20.26 5.51
N ASN A 90 -0.75 -21.06 4.89
CA ASN A 90 -1.15 -22.15 4.01
C ASN A 90 -1.77 -23.30 4.83
N PRO A 91 -3.05 -23.67 4.58
CA PRO A 91 -3.69 -24.78 5.27
C PRO A 91 -3.00 -26.13 5.02
N GLU A 92 -2.41 -26.38 3.85
CA GLU A 92 -1.72 -27.65 3.59
C GLU A 92 -0.57 -27.88 4.56
N LYS A 93 0.22 -26.84 4.81
CA LYS A 93 1.30 -26.87 5.80
C LYS A 93 0.76 -27.18 7.20
N LEU A 94 -0.34 -26.53 7.57
CA LEU A 94 -1.00 -26.76 8.86
C LEU A 94 -1.51 -28.20 8.99
N PHE A 95 -2.17 -28.74 7.97
CA PHE A 95 -2.82 -30.05 8.01
C PHE A 95 -1.84 -31.21 7.84
N PHE A 96 -0.90 -31.13 6.90
CA PHE A 96 -0.03 -32.24 6.55
C PHE A 96 1.27 -32.27 7.35
N GLU A 97 1.86 -31.11 7.64
CA GLU A 97 3.13 -31.03 8.39
C GLU A 97 2.89 -30.91 9.89
N GLU A 98 2.07 -29.94 10.31
CA GLU A 98 1.89 -29.63 11.74
C GLU A 98 0.81 -30.50 12.40
N LYS A 99 -0.21 -30.93 11.65
CA LYS A 99 -1.36 -31.73 12.12
C LYS A 99 -2.09 -31.07 13.30
N LEU A 100 -2.16 -29.74 13.31
CA LEU A 100 -2.82 -28.97 14.36
C LEU A 100 -4.24 -28.56 13.94
N PRO A 101 -5.25 -28.70 14.80
CA PRO A 101 -6.56 -28.10 14.57
C PRO A 101 -6.50 -26.57 14.76
N PRO A 102 -7.45 -25.81 14.20
CA PRO A 102 -7.61 -24.40 14.54
C PRO A 102 -8.03 -24.24 16.00
N ASP A 103 -7.45 -23.25 16.69
CA ASP A 103 -7.80 -22.93 18.07
C ASP A 103 -9.12 -22.15 18.18
N GLU A 104 -9.38 -21.29 17.20
CA GLU A 104 -10.66 -20.57 17.06
C GLU A 104 -11.23 -20.70 15.65
N GLN A 105 -12.55 -20.83 15.58
CA GLN A 105 -13.29 -20.93 14.34
C GLN A 105 -14.37 -19.86 14.31
N ILE A 106 -14.39 -19.08 13.23
CA ILE A 106 -15.27 -17.94 13.05
C ILE A 106 -16.17 -18.22 11.83
N ASP A 107 -17.47 -18.34 12.06
CA ASP A 107 -18.46 -18.46 10.99
C ASP A 107 -18.70 -17.09 10.34
N CYS A 108 -18.30 -16.96 9.08
CA CYS A 108 -18.44 -15.73 8.33
C CYS A 108 -19.83 -15.52 7.73
N LYS A 109 -20.75 -16.48 7.90
CA LYS A 109 -22.17 -16.37 7.50
C LYS A 109 -22.37 -15.98 6.02
N GLY A 110 -21.48 -16.45 5.15
CA GLY A 110 -21.50 -16.18 3.71
C GLY A 110 -20.84 -14.85 3.30
N ALA A 111 -20.20 -14.13 4.22
CA ALA A 111 -19.52 -12.86 3.94
C ALA A 111 -18.41 -13.00 2.90
N ILE A 112 -18.16 -11.92 2.17
CA ILE A 112 -16.99 -11.77 1.31
C ILE A 112 -15.81 -11.40 2.20
N ILE A 113 -14.68 -12.07 2.01
CA ILE A 113 -13.41 -11.70 2.62
C ILE A 113 -12.45 -11.25 1.53
N CYS A 114 -11.93 -10.05 1.67
CA CYS A 114 -10.94 -9.45 0.77
C CYS A 114 -9.82 -8.78 1.55
N PRO A 115 -8.69 -8.44 0.91
CA PRO A 115 -7.64 -7.68 1.59
C PRO A 115 -8.19 -6.34 2.12
N GLY A 116 -7.53 -5.80 3.13
CA GLY A 116 -7.83 -4.48 3.68
C GLY A 116 -7.67 -3.38 2.63
N PHE A 117 -8.56 -2.38 2.66
CA PHE A 117 -8.48 -1.28 1.71
C PHE A 117 -7.23 -0.44 1.95
N ILE A 118 -6.66 0.08 0.86
CA ILE A 118 -5.48 0.92 0.84
C ILE A 118 -5.82 2.26 0.19
N ASP A 119 -5.75 3.35 0.95
CA ASP A 119 -5.98 4.69 0.41
C ASP A 119 -4.65 5.42 0.21
N ILE A 120 -4.22 5.56 -1.05
CA ILE A 120 -2.92 6.15 -1.39
C ILE A 120 -2.97 7.66 -1.64
N GLN A 121 -4.16 8.28 -1.55
CA GLN A 121 -4.32 9.73 -1.67
C GLN A 121 -5.42 10.23 -0.73
N ILE A 122 -5.01 10.76 0.42
CA ILE A 122 -5.88 11.34 1.46
C ILE A 122 -5.16 12.50 2.15
N ASN A 123 -5.69 13.72 1.99
CA ASN A 123 -5.08 14.96 2.50
C ASN A 123 -5.36 15.19 4.00
N GLY A 124 -6.41 14.54 4.51
CA GLY A 124 -6.85 14.65 5.89
C GLY A 124 -8.21 14.01 6.10
N ALA A 125 -8.59 13.85 7.36
CA ALA A 125 -9.92 13.42 7.76
C ALA A 125 -10.17 13.77 9.23
N PHE A 126 -11.42 13.70 9.67
CA PHE A 126 -11.85 13.85 11.06
C PHE A 126 -11.36 15.16 11.70
N GLY A 127 -11.31 16.24 10.92
CA GLY A 127 -10.87 17.56 11.32
C GLY A 127 -9.35 17.77 11.33
N VAL A 128 -8.57 16.78 10.89
CA VAL A 128 -7.10 16.85 10.78
C VAL A 128 -6.69 17.13 9.34
N ASP A 129 -5.84 18.14 9.15
CA ASP A 129 -5.19 18.48 7.89
C ASP A 129 -3.69 18.17 7.94
N PHE A 130 -3.23 17.25 7.09
CA PHE A 130 -1.84 16.82 7.13
C PHE A 130 -0.85 17.89 6.67
N SER A 131 -1.29 18.90 5.91
CA SER A 131 -0.44 19.99 5.42
C SER A 131 -0.49 21.22 6.34
N CYS A 132 -1.55 21.40 7.12
CA CYS A 132 -1.73 22.56 7.99
C CYS A 132 -1.42 22.31 9.47
N ASP A 133 -1.73 21.11 10.00
CA ASP A 133 -1.62 20.80 11.44
C ASP A 133 -0.21 20.35 11.85
N VAL A 134 0.80 21.11 11.44
CA VAL A 134 2.24 20.76 11.48
C VAL A 134 2.74 20.39 12.87
N ASP A 135 2.30 21.15 13.88
CA ASP A 135 2.78 20.99 15.25
C ASP A 135 2.15 19.77 15.95
N THR A 136 0.98 19.34 15.49
CA THR A 136 0.19 18.23 16.05
C THR A 136 0.04 17.05 15.09
N ILE A 137 0.90 16.96 14.07
CA ILE A 137 0.76 15.99 12.98
C ILE A 137 0.79 14.54 13.47
N GLU A 138 1.60 14.20 14.49
CA GLU A 138 1.68 12.82 15.00
C GLU A 138 0.38 12.40 15.71
N GLU A 139 -0.24 13.30 16.47
CA GLU A 139 -1.56 13.10 17.06
C GLU A 139 -2.65 13.03 15.98
N GLY A 140 -2.58 13.93 15.00
CA GLY A 140 -3.51 13.97 13.87
C GLY A 140 -3.50 12.67 13.07
N LEU A 141 -2.31 12.13 12.76
CA LEU A 141 -2.16 10.84 12.09
C LEU A 141 -2.82 9.70 12.87
N LYS A 142 -2.72 9.68 14.21
CA LYS A 142 -3.37 8.67 15.04
C LYS A 142 -4.90 8.79 14.99
N ILE A 143 -5.43 10.01 15.03
CA ILE A 143 -6.87 10.27 14.91
C ILE A 143 -7.38 9.71 13.57
N VAL A 144 -6.71 10.07 12.48
CA VAL A 144 -7.10 9.61 11.13
C VAL A 144 -6.96 8.10 11.02
N ALA A 145 -5.82 7.52 11.42
CA ALA A 145 -5.59 6.09 11.36
C ALA A 145 -6.67 5.29 12.11
N LYS A 146 -7.12 5.75 13.30
CA LYS A 146 -8.21 5.12 14.05
C LYS A 146 -9.56 5.30 13.35
N GLY A 147 -9.86 6.51 12.89
CA GLY A 147 -11.12 6.85 12.24
C GLY A 147 -11.35 6.15 10.89
N LEU A 148 -10.28 5.65 10.26
CA LEU A 148 -10.32 4.91 9.01
C LEU A 148 -10.73 3.43 9.17
N LEU A 149 -10.56 2.82 10.35
CA LEU A 149 -10.88 1.41 10.59
C LEU A 149 -12.34 1.03 10.31
N PRO A 150 -13.36 1.83 10.70
CA PRO A 150 -14.77 1.60 10.34
C PRO A 150 -15.06 1.63 8.83
N HIS A 151 -14.16 2.21 8.05
CA HIS A 151 -14.26 2.29 6.59
C HIS A 151 -13.44 1.19 5.90
N GLY A 152 -12.95 0.19 6.64
CA GLY A 152 -12.20 -0.93 6.08
C GLY A 152 -10.82 -0.57 5.55
N VAL A 153 -10.33 0.65 5.83
CA VAL A 153 -8.99 1.05 5.43
C VAL A 153 -8.00 0.54 6.48
N THR A 154 -7.15 -0.40 6.07
CA THR A 154 -6.12 -0.99 6.95
C THR A 154 -4.77 -0.32 6.77
N SER A 155 -4.57 0.40 5.65
CA SER A 155 -3.35 1.17 5.43
C SER A 155 -3.60 2.37 4.50
N PHE A 156 -2.81 3.43 4.65
CA PHE A 156 -2.98 4.64 3.87
C PHE A 156 -1.68 5.44 3.71
N CYS A 157 -1.67 6.37 2.75
CA CYS A 157 -0.61 7.36 2.57
C CYS A 157 -1.14 8.76 2.93
N PRO A 158 -0.69 9.37 4.03
CA PRO A 158 -0.98 10.78 4.31
C PRO A 158 -0.46 11.67 3.19
N THR A 159 -1.35 12.42 2.55
CA THR A 159 -1.03 13.27 1.41
C THR A 159 -0.69 14.68 1.87
N ILE A 160 0.49 15.17 1.47
CA ILE A 160 0.96 16.53 1.72
C ILE A 160 0.97 17.30 0.41
N ILE A 161 0.21 18.39 0.35
CA ILE A 161 0.13 19.27 -0.82
C ILE A 161 1.28 20.28 -0.84
N SER A 162 1.38 21.06 -1.93
CA SER A 162 2.40 22.09 -2.15
C SER A 162 2.55 23.05 -0.95
N SER A 163 3.63 22.88 -0.21
CA SER A 163 3.89 23.60 1.03
C SER A 163 5.22 24.34 1.00
N LYS A 164 5.45 25.21 1.99
CA LYS A 164 6.77 25.84 2.18
C LYS A 164 7.80 24.79 2.62
N GLU A 165 9.07 25.08 2.37
CA GLU A 165 10.18 24.19 2.75
C GLU A 165 10.18 23.84 4.24
N ASP A 166 9.94 24.83 5.11
CA ASP A 166 9.94 24.63 6.56
C ASP A 166 8.82 23.68 7.02
N ILE A 167 7.69 23.65 6.30
CA ILE A 167 6.58 22.73 6.55
C ILE A 167 6.99 21.30 6.18
N TYR A 168 7.52 21.09 4.97
CA TYR A 168 8.00 19.76 4.55
C TYR A 168 9.05 19.21 5.51
N ARG A 169 10.03 20.02 5.90
CA ARG A 169 11.09 19.62 6.84
C ARG A 169 10.57 19.24 8.22
N LYS A 170 9.42 19.77 8.64
CA LYS A 170 8.77 19.43 9.92
C LYS A 170 7.91 18.18 9.82
N ILE A 171 7.20 17.99 8.69
CA ILE A 171 6.16 16.97 8.56
C ILE A 171 6.70 15.65 8.02
N VAL A 172 7.48 15.67 6.94
CA VAL A 172 7.95 14.44 6.27
C VAL A 172 8.71 13.50 7.22
N PRO A 173 9.60 13.98 8.12
CA PRO A 173 10.25 13.11 9.10
C PRO A 173 9.31 12.50 10.15
N LYS A 174 8.13 13.12 10.38
CA LYS A 174 7.14 12.67 11.37
C LYS A 174 6.12 11.67 10.81
N ILE A 175 5.92 11.62 9.48
CA ILE A 175 5.08 10.60 8.82
C ILE A 175 5.87 9.30 8.68
N LYS A 176 6.15 8.65 9.82
CA LYS A 176 6.91 7.40 9.83
C LYS A 176 6.06 6.28 9.25
N LYS A 177 6.69 5.42 8.45
CA LYS A 177 6.08 4.16 8.02
C LYS A 177 5.84 3.29 9.25
N VAL A 178 4.59 2.92 9.52
CA VAL A 178 4.21 2.11 10.68
C VAL A 178 3.16 1.09 10.29
N ASP A 179 3.31 -0.14 10.78
CA ASP A 179 2.30 -1.17 10.59
C ASP A 179 1.03 -0.83 11.38
N GLY A 180 -0.11 -1.20 10.81
CA GLY A 180 -1.40 -1.03 11.46
C GLY A 180 -1.52 -1.90 12.71
N ASN A 181 -2.46 -1.55 13.58
CA ASN A 181 -2.82 -2.35 14.74
C ASN A 181 -4.23 -1.95 15.24
N LYS A 182 -4.63 -2.45 16.41
CA LYS A 182 -5.91 -2.11 17.05
C LYS A 182 -6.16 -0.62 17.24
N GLU A 183 -5.12 0.22 17.30
CA GLU A 183 -5.24 1.67 17.46
C GLU A 183 -5.32 2.44 16.14
N GLY A 184 -5.12 1.79 14.99
CA GLY A 184 -5.31 2.46 13.70
C GLY A 184 -4.71 1.74 12.50
N ALA A 185 -5.13 2.20 11.32
CA ALA A 185 -4.58 1.81 10.04
C ALA A 185 -3.07 2.08 9.96
N GLY A 186 -2.35 1.25 9.21
CA GLY A 186 -0.92 1.43 8.95
C GLY A 186 -0.65 2.64 8.07
N ILE A 187 0.50 3.29 8.31
CA ILE A 187 0.98 4.40 7.49
C ILE A 187 2.05 3.84 6.57
N LEU A 188 1.80 3.88 5.25
CA LEU A 188 2.72 3.34 4.24
C LEU A 188 3.86 4.31 3.90
N GLY A 189 3.74 5.56 4.36
CA GLY A 189 4.61 6.68 4.08
C GLY A 189 3.83 7.85 3.50
N ALA A 190 4.47 9.00 3.40
CA ALA A 190 3.85 10.19 2.83
C ALA A 190 3.63 10.03 1.32
N HIS A 191 2.47 10.48 0.84
CA HIS A 191 2.28 10.87 -0.55
C HIS A 191 2.54 12.37 -0.65
N VAL A 192 3.60 12.77 -1.34
CA VAL A 192 3.94 14.17 -1.52
C VAL A 192 3.39 14.65 -2.85
N GLU A 193 2.29 15.40 -2.82
CA GLU A 193 1.62 15.94 -4.00
C GLU A 193 2.15 17.34 -4.31
N GLY A 194 3.15 17.42 -5.19
CA GLY A 194 3.88 18.68 -5.46
C GLY A 194 4.99 18.98 -4.45
N PRO A 195 5.68 20.14 -4.54
CA PRO A 195 5.25 21.32 -5.29
C PRO A 195 5.80 21.41 -6.71
N PHE A 196 6.41 20.35 -7.22
CA PHE A 196 6.94 20.27 -8.57
C PHE A 196 5.86 19.87 -9.58
N ILE A 197 4.87 20.76 -9.68
CA ILE A 197 3.67 20.61 -10.50
C ILE A 197 3.45 21.87 -11.34
N SER A 198 2.58 21.79 -12.34
CA SER A 198 2.28 22.88 -13.25
C SER A 198 1.52 24.02 -12.56
N VAL A 199 1.97 25.25 -12.77
CA VAL A 199 1.27 26.47 -12.32
C VAL A 199 -0.12 26.56 -12.95
N GLU A 200 -0.25 26.21 -14.23
CA GLU A 200 -1.51 26.26 -14.97
C GLU A 200 -2.54 25.24 -14.46
N LYS A 201 -2.07 24.18 -13.79
CA LYS A 201 -2.89 23.12 -13.24
C LYS A 201 -2.68 22.96 -11.73
N LYS A 202 -2.43 24.06 -11.03
CA LYS A 202 -2.22 24.06 -9.58
C LYS A 202 -3.40 23.52 -8.77
N GLY A 203 -4.63 23.63 -9.26
CA GLY A 203 -5.81 23.24 -8.48
C GLY A 203 -5.87 24.00 -7.14
N ALA A 204 -5.95 23.27 -6.02
CA ALA A 204 -5.95 23.84 -4.67
C ALA A 204 -4.55 24.15 -4.11
N HIS A 205 -3.47 23.88 -4.87
CA HIS A 205 -2.10 24.09 -4.40
C HIS A 205 -1.76 25.59 -4.35
N PRO A 206 -1.16 26.09 -3.25
CA PRO A 206 -0.67 27.47 -3.17
C PRO A 206 0.40 27.73 -4.24
N GLU A 207 0.14 28.72 -5.11
CA GLU A 207 0.95 29.01 -6.28
C GLU A 207 2.37 29.45 -5.90
N GLU A 208 2.47 30.23 -4.82
CA GLU A 208 3.72 30.74 -4.27
C GLU A 208 4.67 29.65 -3.76
N ASN A 209 4.15 28.45 -3.50
CA ASN A 209 4.94 27.31 -3.05
C ASN A 209 5.42 26.44 -4.21
N LEU A 210 4.91 26.63 -5.44
CA LEU A 210 5.25 25.80 -6.59
C LEU A 210 6.73 25.97 -6.97
N ARG A 211 7.37 24.85 -7.31
CA ARG A 211 8.81 24.79 -7.61
C ARG A 211 9.07 24.12 -8.95
N GLN A 212 10.28 24.35 -9.44
CA GLN A 212 10.86 23.73 -10.64
C GLN A 212 12.08 22.89 -10.24
N PHE A 213 12.66 22.14 -11.18
CA PHE A 213 13.86 21.31 -10.94
C PHE A 213 15.13 21.81 -11.68
N PRO A 214 15.58 23.07 -11.52
CA PRO A 214 16.76 23.56 -12.26
C PRO A 214 18.02 22.72 -11.98
N ASN A 215 18.15 22.15 -10.78
CA ASN A 215 19.26 21.29 -10.36
C ASN A 215 18.90 19.80 -10.40
N GLY A 216 17.69 19.43 -10.83
CA GLY A 216 17.24 18.04 -10.96
C GLY A 216 16.91 17.45 -9.59
N PHE A 217 17.39 16.23 -9.33
CA PHE A 217 17.01 15.50 -8.12
C PHE A 217 17.43 16.20 -6.81
N SER A 218 18.50 17.00 -6.82
CA SER A 218 18.94 17.71 -5.61
C SER A 218 17.90 18.70 -5.10
N ASP A 219 17.07 19.29 -5.97
CA ASP A 219 16.01 20.22 -5.55
C ASP A 219 14.96 19.52 -4.65
N LEU A 220 14.72 18.22 -4.83
CA LEU A 220 13.83 17.45 -3.94
C LEU A 220 14.46 17.24 -2.57
N ILE A 221 15.76 16.93 -2.52
CA ILE A 221 16.48 16.71 -1.26
C ILE A 221 16.61 18.03 -0.50
N ASP A 222 16.89 19.11 -1.21
CA ASP A 222 16.94 20.45 -0.63
C ASP A 222 15.58 20.85 -0.08
N LEU A 223 14.48 20.52 -0.76
CA LEU A 223 13.14 20.88 -0.28
C LEU A 223 12.61 19.97 0.84
N TYR A 224 12.62 18.66 0.63
CA TYR A 224 11.96 17.69 1.52
C TYR A 224 12.90 17.13 2.59
N GLY A 225 14.22 17.23 2.38
CA GLY A 225 15.21 16.51 3.17
C GLY A 225 15.30 15.03 2.80
N ASN A 226 15.42 14.17 3.81
CA ASN A 226 15.46 12.73 3.59
C ASN A 226 14.07 12.19 3.18
N LEU A 227 14.05 11.26 2.22
CA LEU A 227 12.85 10.69 1.63
C LEU A 227 12.49 9.29 2.15
N ASP A 228 13.17 8.76 3.19
CA ASP A 228 12.92 7.40 3.72
C ASP A 228 11.44 7.14 4.08
N ASN A 229 10.75 8.18 4.54
CA ASN A 229 9.35 8.16 4.93
C ASN A 229 8.37 8.44 3.78
N VAL A 230 8.86 8.72 2.57
CA VAL A 230 8.03 8.98 1.41
C VAL A 230 7.72 7.65 0.71
N ALA A 231 6.44 7.46 0.37
CA ALA A 231 5.96 6.31 -0.39
C ALA A 231 5.75 6.69 -1.87
N MET A 232 5.25 7.90 -2.10
CA MET A 232 4.82 8.34 -3.42
C MET A 232 5.04 9.84 -3.61
N ILE A 233 5.36 10.27 -4.83
CA ILE A 233 5.42 11.70 -5.19
C ILE A 233 4.61 11.95 -6.47
N THR A 234 3.74 12.96 -6.46
CA THR A 234 3.11 13.50 -7.68
C THR A 234 3.98 14.60 -8.27
N ILE A 235 4.29 14.50 -9.56
CA ILE A 235 5.01 15.54 -10.30
C ILE A 235 4.34 15.83 -11.65
N ALA A 236 4.63 17.00 -12.20
CA ALA A 236 4.27 17.34 -13.57
C ALA A 236 5.41 16.94 -14.54
N PRO A 237 5.17 16.01 -15.50
CA PRO A 237 6.22 15.49 -16.37
C PRO A 237 6.73 16.49 -17.42
N GLU A 238 6.01 17.56 -17.71
CA GLU A 238 6.44 18.61 -18.63
C GLU A 238 7.54 19.52 -18.06
N LEU A 239 7.81 19.45 -16.76
CA LEU A 239 8.86 20.26 -16.14
C LEU A 239 10.24 19.78 -16.58
N ASP A 240 11.16 20.72 -16.78
CA ASP A 240 12.53 20.42 -17.19
C ASP A 240 13.19 19.45 -16.18
N ARG A 241 13.92 18.46 -16.72
CA ARG A 241 14.62 17.39 -15.96
C ARG A 241 13.71 16.46 -15.14
N SER A 242 12.40 16.46 -15.38
CA SER A 242 11.47 15.54 -14.72
C SER A 242 11.87 14.07 -14.92
N ASP A 243 12.38 13.69 -16.09
CA ASP A 243 12.78 12.32 -16.41
C ASP A 243 13.97 11.83 -15.55
N GLU A 244 14.96 12.69 -15.31
CA GLU A 244 16.08 12.44 -14.40
C GLU A 244 15.58 12.22 -12.98
N VAL A 245 14.69 13.10 -12.51
CA VAL A 245 14.07 13.03 -11.18
C VAL A 245 13.28 11.74 -11.01
N ILE A 246 12.44 11.38 -11.98
CA ILE A 246 11.62 10.15 -11.96
C ILE A 246 12.52 8.93 -11.79
N LYS A 247 13.59 8.82 -12.60
CA LYS A 247 14.51 7.68 -12.55
C LYS A 247 15.14 7.54 -11.16
N GLU A 248 15.54 8.66 -10.56
CA GLU A 248 16.25 8.66 -9.28
C GLU A 248 15.31 8.37 -8.09
N LEU A 249 14.05 8.81 -8.16
CA LEU A 249 12.99 8.44 -7.21
C LEU A 249 12.66 6.95 -7.29
N VAL A 250 12.46 6.42 -8.50
CA VAL A 250 12.13 5.01 -8.72
C VAL A 250 13.26 4.09 -8.25
N LYS A 251 14.52 4.49 -8.46
CA LYS A 251 15.71 3.79 -7.94
C LYS A 251 15.73 3.70 -6.41
N ARG A 252 15.10 4.65 -5.71
CA ARG A 252 14.92 4.64 -4.24
C ARG A 252 13.69 3.86 -3.79
N GLY A 253 12.93 3.26 -4.71
CA GLY A 253 11.69 2.58 -4.38
C GLY A 253 10.52 3.53 -4.09
N ILE A 254 10.63 4.81 -4.45
CA ILE A 254 9.52 5.78 -4.32
C ILE A 254 8.68 5.72 -5.59
N SER A 255 7.38 5.57 -5.44
CA SER A 255 6.43 5.54 -6.56
C SER A 255 6.22 6.95 -7.11
N VAL A 256 6.20 7.09 -8.43
CA VAL A 256 5.99 8.40 -9.07
C VAL A 256 4.65 8.40 -9.80
N SER A 257 3.86 9.42 -9.47
CA SER A 257 2.57 9.72 -10.07
C SER A 257 2.65 10.97 -10.94
N LEU A 258 1.91 10.97 -12.04
CA LEU A 258 1.80 12.12 -12.93
C LEU A 258 0.49 12.87 -12.62
N GLY A 259 0.56 14.15 -12.32
CA GLY A 259 -0.61 14.94 -11.95
C GLY A 259 -0.32 16.42 -11.93
N HIS A 260 -1.39 17.24 -11.84
CA HIS A 260 -1.25 18.71 -11.84
C HIS A 260 -0.39 19.21 -13.00
N THR A 261 -0.76 18.82 -14.22
CA THR A 261 0.14 18.84 -15.38
C THR A 261 -0.56 19.29 -16.66
N THR A 262 0.19 20.00 -17.50
CA THR A 262 -0.18 20.36 -18.87
C THR A 262 0.44 19.48 -19.94
N ALA A 263 1.09 18.39 -19.55
CA ALA A 263 1.81 17.52 -20.45
C ALA A 263 0.93 16.92 -21.55
N ASN A 264 1.49 16.88 -22.74
CA ASN A 264 0.93 16.12 -23.86
C ASN A 264 1.13 14.61 -23.68
N LEU A 265 0.54 13.82 -24.57
CA LEU A 265 0.68 12.36 -24.52
C LEU A 265 2.14 11.90 -24.55
N VAL A 266 2.97 12.50 -25.41
CA VAL A 266 4.37 12.10 -25.59
C VAL A 266 5.17 12.29 -24.31
N GLN A 267 5.04 13.45 -23.67
CA GLN A 267 5.68 13.74 -22.37
C GLN A 267 5.20 12.76 -21.28
N GLY A 268 3.91 12.43 -21.26
CA GLY A 268 3.39 11.41 -20.36
C GLY A 268 4.02 10.03 -20.61
N GLU A 269 4.13 9.61 -21.86
CA GLU A 269 4.75 8.32 -22.22
C GLU A 269 6.25 8.30 -21.88
N ASP A 270 6.97 9.40 -22.11
CA ASP A 270 8.37 9.56 -21.74
C ASP A 270 8.55 9.40 -20.23
N ALA A 271 7.66 9.99 -19.43
CA ALA A 271 7.67 9.87 -17.98
C ALA A 271 7.37 8.43 -17.50
N ILE A 272 6.41 7.74 -18.12
CA ILE A 272 6.16 6.32 -17.83
C ILE A 272 7.39 5.48 -18.21
N ARG A 273 8.06 5.77 -19.34
CA ARG A 273 9.31 5.09 -19.73
C ARG A 273 10.46 5.37 -18.75
N ALA A 274 10.52 6.57 -18.19
CA ALA A 274 11.46 6.94 -17.12
C ALA A 274 11.17 6.20 -15.79
N GLY A 275 9.96 5.69 -15.59
CA GLY A 275 9.61 4.81 -14.48
C GLY A 275 8.40 5.24 -13.66
N ALA A 276 7.74 6.36 -13.99
CA ALA A 276 6.46 6.69 -13.41
C ALA A 276 5.43 5.58 -13.71
N SER A 277 4.50 5.35 -12.80
CA SER A 277 3.58 4.21 -12.89
C SER A 277 2.13 4.55 -12.59
N CYS A 278 1.85 5.76 -12.11
CA CYS A 278 0.50 6.18 -11.73
C CYS A 278 0.14 7.56 -12.32
N ILE A 279 -1.15 7.82 -12.44
CA ILE A 279 -1.74 9.14 -12.70
C ILE A 279 -2.54 9.54 -11.46
N THR A 280 -2.29 10.73 -10.93
CA THR A 280 -3.00 11.27 -9.77
C THR A 280 -4.40 11.74 -10.21
N HIS A 281 -5.42 11.35 -9.43
CA HIS A 281 -6.86 11.71 -9.57
C HIS A 281 -7.32 12.06 -10.99
N LEU A 282 -7.23 11.09 -11.92
CA LEU A 282 -7.56 11.21 -13.35
C LEU A 282 -8.74 12.16 -13.63
N PHE A 283 -8.56 13.01 -14.64
CA PHE A 283 -9.42 14.15 -15.04
C PHE A 283 -9.24 15.45 -14.23
N ASN A 284 -8.83 15.37 -12.96
CA ASN A 284 -8.68 16.54 -12.10
C ASN A 284 -7.29 17.17 -12.31
N ALA A 285 -7.23 18.51 -12.31
CA ALA A 285 -5.99 19.27 -12.46
C ALA A 285 -5.07 18.79 -13.61
N MET A 286 -5.65 18.44 -14.76
CA MET A 286 -4.90 18.09 -15.96
C MET A 286 -5.55 18.69 -17.21
N VAL A 287 -4.90 18.61 -18.36
CA VAL A 287 -5.49 19.07 -19.63
C VAL A 287 -6.59 18.09 -20.05
N SER A 288 -7.72 18.64 -20.47
CA SER A 288 -8.86 17.86 -20.95
C SER A 288 -8.50 17.05 -22.20
N PHE A 289 -9.16 15.91 -22.37
CA PHE A 289 -9.01 15.09 -23.55
C PHE A 289 -9.28 15.88 -24.84
N HIS A 290 -8.39 15.75 -25.82
CA HIS A 290 -8.59 16.26 -27.17
C HIS A 290 -8.23 15.18 -28.21
N HIS A 291 -8.97 15.09 -29.31
CA HIS A 291 -8.82 14.00 -30.27
C HIS A 291 -7.47 13.99 -31.03
N ARG A 292 -6.83 15.16 -31.22
CA ARG A 292 -5.48 15.26 -31.82
C ARG A 292 -4.35 15.04 -30.82
N ASP A 293 -4.60 15.30 -29.55
CA ASP A 293 -3.67 15.07 -28.46
C ASP A 293 -4.49 14.72 -27.22
N PRO A 294 -4.56 13.45 -26.84
CA PRO A 294 -5.35 13.01 -25.71
C PRO A 294 -4.68 13.31 -24.36
N HIS A 295 -3.48 13.90 -24.35
CA HIS A 295 -2.70 14.23 -23.15
C HIS A 295 -2.55 13.00 -22.23
N LEU A 296 -2.47 13.21 -20.91
CA LEU A 296 -2.36 12.12 -19.93
C LEU A 296 -3.52 11.11 -19.99
N ILE A 297 -4.73 11.53 -20.37
CA ILE A 297 -5.87 10.62 -20.51
C ILE A 297 -5.59 9.58 -21.62
N GLY A 298 -4.80 9.93 -22.62
CA GLY A 298 -4.38 9.00 -23.67
C GLY A 298 -3.46 7.88 -23.20
N LEU A 299 -2.80 8.02 -22.03
CA LEU A 299 -1.92 6.98 -21.49
C LEU A 299 -2.70 5.70 -21.18
N LEU A 300 -3.99 5.79 -20.86
CA LEU A 300 -4.85 4.66 -20.57
C LEU A 300 -4.95 3.67 -21.74
N THR A 301 -4.72 4.13 -22.97
CA THR A 301 -4.83 3.34 -24.19
C THR A 301 -3.60 3.45 -25.09
N SER A 302 -2.48 3.95 -24.58
CA SER A 302 -1.27 4.13 -25.38
C SER A 302 -0.69 2.80 -25.83
N LYS A 303 -0.56 2.64 -27.15
CA LYS A 303 0.11 1.48 -27.77
C LYS A 303 1.63 1.45 -27.53
N PHE A 304 2.21 2.56 -27.07
CA PHE A 304 3.65 2.66 -26.83
C PHE A 304 4.06 2.19 -25.43
N LEU A 305 3.09 1.78 -24.61
CA LEU A 305 3.27 1.34 -23.22
C LEU A 305 2.78 -0.11 -23.01
N THR A 306 2.74 -0.95 -24.06
CA THR A 306 2.16 -2.30 -23.98
C THR A 306 2.88 -3.25 -23.01
N ASP A 307 4.14 -2.96 -22.68
CA ASP A 307 4.96 -3.69 -21.70
C ASP A 307 4.88 -3.09 -20.28
N ARG A 308 4.07 -2.03 -20.07
CA ARG A 308 3.98 -1.30 -18.81
C ARG A 308 2.52 -1.11 -18.39
N GLN A 309 2.20 -1.56 -17.19
CA GLN A 309 0.91 -1.26 -16.58
C GLN A 309 0.91 0.19 -16.08
N VAL A 310 -0.02 1.00 -16.60
CA VAL A 310 -0.30 2.35 -16.09
C VAL A 310 -1.46 2.27 -15.12
N TYR A 311 -1.26 2.74 -13.90
CA TYR A 311 -2.30 2.92 -12.90
C TYR A 311 -2.82 4.34 -12.88
N TYR A 312 -4.00 4.56 -12.34
CA TYR A 312 -4.57 5.89 -12.17
C TYR A 312 -5.53 5.92 -10.99
N GLY A 313 -5.32 6.87 -10.07
CA GLY A 313 -6.28 7.19 -9.02
C GLY A 313 -7.52 7.84 -9.63
N LEU A 314 -8.71 7.47 -9.17
CA LEU A 314 -9.96 8.15 -9.53
C LEU A 314 -10.88 8.27 -8.31
N ILE A 315 -11.40 9.47 -8.11
CA ILE A 315 -12.38 9.79 -7.06
C ILE A 315 -13.78 9.43 -7.59
N SER A 316 -14.26 8.23 -7.28
CA SER A 316 -15.55 7.69 -7.75
C SER A 316 -16.73 8.02 -6.83
N ASP A 317 -16.72 9.19 -6.19
CA ASP A 317 -17.76 9.62 -5.24
C ASP A 317 -19.09 10.06 -5.89
N GLY A 318 -19.08 10.26 -7.21
CA GLY A 318 -20.22 10.74 -7.99
C GLY A 318 -20.41 12.26 -7.94
N VAL A 319 -19.45 12.98 -7.36
CA VAL A 319 -19.42 14.45 -7.23
C VAL A 319 -18.26 15.02 -8.01
N HIS A 320 -17.04 14.56 -7.75
CA HIS A 320 -15.81 15.01 -8.43
C HIS A 320 -15.75 14.48 -9.85
N THR A 321 -16.12 13.21 -10.01
CA THR A 321 -16.13 12.56 -11.32
C THR A 321 -17.56 12.16 -11.70
N HIS A 322 -18.03 12.68 -12.83
CA HIS A 322 -19.33 12.30 -13.36
C HIS A 322 -19.36 10.79 -13.68
N PRO A 323 -20.44 10.03 -13.36
CA PRO A 323 -20.50 8.58 -13.57
C PRO A 323 -20.16 8.10 -14.99
N ALA A 324 -20.46 8.92 -16.00
CA ALA A 324 -20.07 8.61 -17.38
C ALA A 324 -18.55 8.62 -17.59
N ALA A 325 -17.84 9.55 -16.98
CA ALA A 325 -16.38 9.63 -17.04
C ALA A 325 -15.74 8.44 -16.28
N VAL A 326 -16.31 8.04 -15.14
CA VAL A 326 -15.90 6.83 -14.42
C VAL A 326 -15.99 5.59 -15.32
N ARG A 327 -17.11 5.41 -16.04
CA ARG A 327 -17.27 4.32 -17.02
C ARG A 327 -16.26 4.38 -18.15
N MET A 328 -16.01 5.57 -18.70
CA MET A 328 -15.06 5.75 -19.79
C MET A 328 -13.65 5.35 -19.37
N ALA A 329 -13.20 5.84 -18.21
CA ALA A 329 -11.90 5.48 -17.66
C ALA A 329 -11.81 3.97 -17.40
N PHE A 330 -12.77 3.43 -16.66
CA PHE A 330 -12.80 1.99 -16.32
C PHE A 330 -12.75 1.10 -17.57
N ARG A 331 -13.59 1.36 -18.58
CA ARG A 331 -13.59 0.55 -19.82
C ARG A 331 -12.31 0.67 -20.65
N SER A 332 -11.59 1.78 -20.50
CA SER A 332 -10.35 2.01 -21.24
C SER A 332 -9.19 1.21 -20.65
N ASN A 333 -9.10 1.13 -19.32
CA ASN A 333 -8.05 0.37 -18.63
C ASN A 333 -8.52 -0.13 -17.24
N PRO A 334 -9.34 -1.20 -17.16
CA PRO A 334 -9.87 -1.70 -15.91
C PRO A 334 -8.78 -2.06 -14.89
N ARG A 335 -7.64 -2.57 -15.40
CA ARG A 335 -6.52 -3.07 -14.60
C ARG A 335 -5.73 -1.96 -13.91
N GLY A 336 -5.76 -0.75 -14.47
CA GLY A 336 -5.08 0.42 -13.90
C GLY A 336 -5.91 1.21 -12.90
N PHE A 337 -7.20 0.91 -12.75
CA PHE A 337 -8.10 1.73 -11.94
C PHE A 337 -7.76 1.61 -10.44
N ILE A 338 -7.42 2.72 -9.78
CA ILE A 338 -7.26 2.80 -8.33
C ILE A 338 -8.36 3.67 -7.75
N VAL A 339 -9.08 3.14 -6.77
CA VAL A 339 -10.02 3.93 -5.96
C VAL A 339 -9.20 4.73 -4.95
N VAL A 340 -9.29 6.06 -5.04
CA VAL A 340 -8.76 6.99 -4.03
C VAL A 340 -9.87 7.87 -3.49
N THR A 341 -9.71 8.36 -2.26
CA THR A 341 -10.68 9.32 -1.74
C THR A 341 -10.35 10.75 -2.17
N ASP A 342 -9.07 11.11 -2.17
CA ASP A 342 -8.63 12.51 -2.14
C ASP A 342 -9.39 13.28 -1.05
N ALA A 343 -9.64 12.61 0.07
CA ALA A 343 -10.43 13.15 1.15
C ALA A 343 -9.70 14.32 1.81
N ILE A 344 -10.47 15.33 2.16
CA ILE A 344 -10.03 16.49 2.92
C ILE A 344 -10.42 16.35 4.40
N PRO A 345 -9.91 17.20 5.29
CA PRO A 345 -10.16 17.11 6.74
C PRO A 345 -11.65 17.05 7.13
N ALA A 346 -12.54 17.52 6.26
CA ALA A 346 -14.00 17.45 6.42
C ALA A 346 -14.58 16.01 6.42
N MET A 347 -13.85 15.02 5.90
CA MET A 347 -14.27 13.62 5.91
C MET A 347 -14.56 13.16 7.35
N GLY A 348 -15.74 12.60 7.60
CA GLY A 348 -16.12 12.08 8.91
C GLY A 348 -16.59 13.13 9.93
N LEU A 349 -16.63 14.42 9.57
CA LEU A 349 -17.26 15.46 10.38
C LEU A 349 -18.78 15.50 10.18
N PRO A 350 -19.55 15.97 11.19
CA PRO A 350 -20.99 16.11 11.06
C PRO A 350 -21.37 17.22 10.07
N ILE A 351 -22.61 17.17 9.57
CA ILE A 351 -23.19 18.26 8.75
C ILE A 351 -23.10 19.59 9.50
N GLY A 352 -22.70 20.66 8.80
CA GLY A 352 -22.55 21.99 9.38
C GLY A 352 -21.30 22.73 8.90
N LYS A 353 -21.01 23.85 9.56
CA LYS A 353 -19.84 24.69 9.26
C LYS A 353 -18.67 24.30 10.14
N HIS A 354 -17.51 24.13 9.51
CA HIS A 354 -16.26 23.73 10.16
C HIS A 354 -15.12 24.61 9.66
N HIS A 355 -14.18 24.93 10.55
CA HIS A 355 -12.96 25.63 10.19
C HIS A 355 -11.90 24.62 9.72
N MET A 356 -11.36 24.85 8.53
CA MET A 356 -10.29 24.05 7.91
C MET A 356 -9.14 24.99 7.56
N GLY A 357 -8.13 25.05 8.42
CA GLY A 357 -7.10 26.08 8.34
C GLY A 357 -7.71 27.49 8.34
N SER A 358 -7.40 28.29 7.32
CA SER A 358 -7.98 29.63 7.14
C SER A 358 -9.35 29.64 6.46
N GLN A 359 -9.84 28.50 5.98
CA GLN A 359 -11.06 28.41 5.18
C GLN A 359 -12.23 27.91 6.02
N LEU A 360 -13.40 28.55 5.87
CA LEU A 360 -14.65 28.05 6.45
C LEU A 360 -15.30 27.11 5.43
N VAL A 361 -15.51 25.86 5.81
CA VAL A 361 -16.12 24.82 4.98
C VAL A 361 -17.51 24.49 5.53
N GLU A 362 -18.48 24.34 4.64
CA GLU A 362 -19.84 23.91 4.98
C GLU A 362 -20.12 22.53 4.37
N ILE A 363 -20.36 21.55 5.25
CA ILE A 363 -20.73 20.19 4.88
C ILE A 363 -22.24 20.15 4.74
N GLN A 364 -22.71 19.86 3.53
CA GLN A 364 -24.12 19.65 3.22
C GLN A 364 -24.29 18.30 2.53
N ASP A 365 -25.09 17.42 3.15
CA ASP A 365 -25.30 16.04 2.70
C ASP A 365 -23.96 15.28 2.53
N LYS A 366 -23.53 15.02 1.29
CA LYS A 366 -22.29 14.28 0.97
C LYS A 366 -21.21 15.14 0.30
N LYS A 367 -21.33 16.46 0.45
CA LYS A 367 -20.46 17.44 -0.23
C LYS A 367 -19.93 18.46 0.77
N ALA A 368 -18.70 18.90 0.53
CA ALA A 368 -18.08 20.01 1.23
C ALA A 368 -18.00 21.22 0.28
N PHE A 369 -18.44 22.37 0.76
CA PHE A 369 -18.43 23.63 0.03
C PHE A 369 -17.61 24.67 0.78
N ILE A 370 -17.01 25.62 0.07
CA ILE A 370 -16.52 26.85 0.71
C ILE A 370 -17.75 27.60 1.22
N ALA A 371 -17.80 27.85 2.52
CA ALA A 371 -18.97 28.42 3.18
C ALA A 371 -19.38 29.76 2.54
N GLY A 372 -20.66 29.90 2.23
CA GLY A 372 -21.19 31.07 1.52
C GLY A 372 -21.01 31.04 0.00
N THR A 373 -20.56 29.92 -0.58
CA THR A 373 -20.41 29.74 -2.03
C THR A 373 -20.97 28.39 -2.49
N ASN A 374 -21.02 28.16 -3.82
CA ASN A 374 -21.32 26.85 -4.42
C ASN A 374 -20.04 26.11 -4.86
N THR A 375 -18.87 26.57 -4.44
CA THR A 375 -17.58 25.99 -4.83
C THR A 375 -17.31 24.77 -3.97
N LEU A 376 -17.18 23.60 -4.59
CA LEU A 376 -16.77 22.37 -3.93
C LEU A 376 -15.34 22.48 -3.40
N CYS A 377 -15.10 21.93 -2.22
CA CYS A 377 -13.79 21.88 -1.59
C CYS A 377 -13.46 20.43 -1.24
N GLY A 378 -12.70 19.77 -2.11
CA GLY A 378 -12.22 18.39 -1.97
C GLY A 378 -13.31 17.33 -1.74
N SER A 379 -12.89 16.08 -1.57
CA SER A 379 -13.80 14.98 -1.27
C SER A 379 -14.00 14.77 0.22
N ILE A 380 -15.18 14.28 0.60
CA ILE A 380 -15.46 13.73 1.94
C ILE A 380 -15.88 12.26 1.86
N ALA A 381 -15.60 11.61 0.72
CA ALA A 381 -15.98 10.23 0.46
C ALA A 381 -15.08 9.24 1.21
N THR A 382 -15.62 8.04 1.42
CA THR A 382 -14.90 6.91 2.02
C THR A 382 -14.60 5.88 0.93
N ILE A 383 -13.54 5.08 1.09
CA ILE A 383 -13.21 4.01 0.14
C ILE A 383 -14.39 3.07 -0.12
N PRO A 384 -15.14 2.55 0.88
CA PRO A 384 -16.31 1.69 0.63
C PRO A 384 -17.35 2.38 -0.26
N LYS A 385 -17.58 3.69 -0.05
CA LYS A 385 -18.54 4.44 -0.87
C LYS A 385 -18.06 4.57 -2.31
N CYS A 386 -16.78 4.84 -2.52
CA CYS A 386 -16.16 4.91 -3.85
C CYS A 386 -16.17 3.56 -4.56
N VAL A 387 -15.90 2.45 -3.85
CA VAL A 387 -15.98 1.07 -4.37
C VAL A 387 -17.43 0.72 -4.78
N GLN A 388 -18.40 0.98 -3.92
CA GLN A 388 -19.82 0.77 -4.22
C GLN A 388 -20.28 1.61 -5.41
N ASN A 389 -19.84 2.85 -5.51
CA ASN A 389 -20.16 3.71 -6.64
C ASN A 389 -19.48 3.23 -7.94
N LEU A 390 -18.24 2.74 -7.88
CA LEU A 390 -17.58 2.13 -9.04
C LEU A 390 -18.41 0.95 -9.55
N LYS A 391 -18.80 0.05 -8.64
CA LYS A 391 -19.64 -1.12 -8.94
C LYS A 391 -21.03 -0.74 -9.48
N LYS A 392 -21.66 0.28 -8.90
CA LYS A 392 -22.98 0.77 -9.32
C LYS A 392 -22.95 1.44 -10.69
N ASN A 393 -21.91 2.23 -10.96
CA ASN A 393 -21.88 3.11 -12.13
C ASN A 393 -21.21 2.49 -13.34
N THR A 394 -20.52 1.36 -13.18
CA THR A 394 -19.79 0.66 -14.24
C THR A 394 -20.23 -0.80 -14.37
N ASP A 395 -19.64 -1.51 -15.33
CA ASP A 395 -19.79 -2.94 -15.57
C ASP A 395 -18.71 -3.78 -14.86
N CYS A 396 -17.96 -3.20 -13.92
CA CYS A 396 -16.94 -3.94 -13.19
C CYS A 396 -17.54 -5.09 -12.38
N THR A 397 -16.78 -6.17 -12.20
CA THR A 397 -17.15 -7.24 -11.27
C THR A 397 -16.90 -6.80 -9.82
N THR A 398 -17.38 -7.59 -8.85
CA THR A 398 -17.07 -7.32 -7.43
C THR A 398 -15.57 -7.42 -7.19
N GLU A 399 -14.92 -8.42 -7.76
CA GLU A 399 -13.48 -8.63 -7.69
C GLU A 399 -12.70 -7.43 -8.20
N GLN A 400 -13.06 -6.91 -9.39
CA GLN A 400 -12.40 -5.73 -9.96
C GLN A 400 -12.60 -4.48 -9.10
N ALA A 401 -13.77 -4.31 -8.49
CA ALA A 401 -14.02 -3.18 -7.60
C ALA A 401 -13.20 -3.27 -6.31
N LEU A 402 -12.98 -4.48 -5.79
CA LEU A 402 -12.15 -4.73 -4.61
C LEU A 402 -10.66 -4.58 -4.95
N ASP A 403 -10.18 -5.20 -6.04
CA ASP A 403 -8.79 -5.09 -6.52
C ASP A 403 -8.38 -3.62 -6.72
N ALA A 404 -9.30 -2.77 -7.21
CA ALA A 404 -9.09 -1.33 -7.37
C ALA A 404 -8.83 -0.58 -6.06
N ALA A 405 -9.23 -1.13 -4.91
CA ALA A 405 -9.02 -0.55 -3.58
C ALA A 405 -8.03 -1.34 -2.72
N THR A 406 -7.47 -2.44 -3.23
CA THR A 406 -6.56 -3.34 -2.49
C THR A 406 -5.29 -3.62 -3.28
N LEU A 407 -5.39 -4.44 -4.32
CA LEU A 407 -4.25 -4.92 -5.10
C LEU A 407 -3.58 -3.79 -5.88
N HIS A 408 -4.35 -3.03 -6.65
CA HIS A 408 -3.79 -2.01 -7.53
C HIS A 408 -2.99 -0.93 -6.78
N PRO A 409 -3.48 -0.37 -5.65
CA PRO A 409 -2.64 0.53 -4.83
C PRO A 409 -1.42 -0.19 -4.23
N ALA A 410 -1.52 -1.46 -3.81
CA ALA A 410 -0.37 -2.24 -3.34
C ALA A 410 0.69 -2.45 -4.43
N GLU A 411 0.29 -2.65 -5.68
CA GLU A 411 1.20 -2.80 -6.82
C GLU A 411 1.89 -1.49 -7.17
N VAL A 412 1.18 -0.37 -7.13
CA VAL A 412 1.79 0.96 -7.31
C VAL A 412 2.86 1.20 -6.26
N LEU A 413 2.61 0.82 -5.00
CA LEU A 413 3.55 0.98 -3.91
C LEU A 413 4.60 -0.15 -3.80
N LYS A 414 4.48 -1.21 -4.61
CA LYS A 414 5.35 -2.39 -4.62
C LYS A 414 5.42 -3.11 -3.27
N ILE A 415 4.25 -3.33 -2.66
CA ILE A 415 4.09 -3.98 -1.34
C ILE A 415 3.21 -5.23 -1.38
N THR A 416 3.04 -5.85 -2.55
CA THR A 416 2.20 -7.04 -2.73
C THR A 416 2.72 -8.29 -2.05
N ASP A 417 3.99 -8.29 -1.65
CA ASP A 417 4.59 -9.33 -0.79
C ASP A 417 4.03 -9.31 0.63
N ARG A 418 3.33 -8.23 1.02
CA ARG A 418 2.74 -8.09 2.36
C ARG A 418 1.28 -7.69 2.38
N LYS A 419 0.81 -6.85 1.45
CA LYS A 419 -0.54 -6.24 1.49
C LYS A 419 -1.22 -6.25 0.12
N GLY A 420 -2.54 -6.11 0.12
CA GLY A 420 -3.34 -6.00 -1.10
C GLY A 420 -3.69 -7.33 -1.78
N THR A 421 -3.20 -8.46 -1.26
CA THR A 421 -3.57 -9.82 -1.70
C THR A 421 -4.02 -10.68 -0.51
N MET A 422 -4.67 -11.81 -0.81
CA MET A 422 -4.97 -12.86 0.17
C MET A 422 -4.02 -14.06 0.00
N ASP A 423 -2.79 -13.79 -0.43
CA ASP A 423 -1.78 -14.82 -0.66
C ASP A 423 -1.28 -15.38 0.68
N PHE A 424 -0.58 -16.51 0.64
CA PHE A 424 0.04 -17.04 1.85
C PHE A 424 1.29 -16.23 2.21
N ASP A 425 1.60 -16.21 3.51
CA ASP A 425 2.72 -15.52 4.12
C ASP A 425 2.67 -13.97 4.02
N THR A 426 1.53 -13.40 3.59
CA THR A 426 1.26 -11.96 3.64
C THR A 426 0.60 -11.54 4.95
N ASP A 427 0.58 -10.23 5.24
CA ASP A 427 -0.06 -9.68 6.43
C ASP A 427 -1.55 -10.03 6.42
N ALA A 428 -2.08 -10.49 7.55
CA ALA A 428 -3.50 -10.80 7.71
C ALA A 428 -4.35 -9.52 7.94
N ASP A 429 -4.24 -8.59 6.99
CA ASP A 429 -5.03 -7.37 6.91
C ASP A 429 -6.17 -7.59 5.92
N PHE A 430 -7.39 -7.81 6.43
CA PHE A 430 -8.54 -8.18 5.60
C PHE A 430 -9.85 -7.64 6.15
N LEU A 431 -10.86 -7.66 5.31
CA LEU A 431 -12.21 -7.20 5.60
C LEU A 431 -13.19 -8.36 5.56
N MET A 432 -14.25 -8.26 6.36
CA MET A 432 -15.49 -8.99 6.11
C MET A 432 -16.52 -8.02 5.56
N LEU A 433 -17.05 -8.32 4.38
CA LEU A 433 -18.02 -7.50 3.67
C LEU A 433 -19.33 -8.27 3.46
N ASP A 434 -20.44 -7.54 3.47
CA ASP A 434 -21.72 -8.08 3.01
C ASP A 434 -21.81 -8.08 1.46
N GLU A 435 -22.93 -8.59 0.93
CA GLU A 435 -23.19 -8.66 -0.52
C GLU A 435 -23.29 -7.30 -1.22
N ASN A 436 -23.51 -6.22 -0.46
CA ASN A 436 -23.55 -4.85 -0.95
C ASN A 436 -22.21 -4.13 -0.72
N LEU A 437 -21.17 -4.86 -0.33
CA LEU A 437 -19.83 -4.35 -0.02
C LEU A 437 -19.81 -3.37 1.17
N ASN A 438 -20.76 -3.49 2.10
CA ASN A 438 -20.67 -2.78 3.38
C ASN A 438 -19.68 -3.50 4.29
N VAL A 439 -18.85 -2.73 5.00
CA VAL A 439 -17.86 -3.26 5.94
C VAL A 439 -18.56 -3.80 7.18
N MET A 440 -18.45 -5.10 7.41
CA MET A 440 -18.97 -5.77 8.61
C MET A 440 -17.91 -5.83 9.71
N ALA A 441 -16.66 -6.09 9.34
CA ALA A 441 -15.53 -6.11 10.25
C ALA A 441 -14.21 -5.81 9.52
N THR A 442 -13.26 -5.25 10.25
CA THR A 442 -11.91 -4.92 9.80
C THR A 442 -10.91 -5.67 10.66
N TYR A 443 -9.98 -6.36 10.01
CA TYR A 443 -8.91 -7.11 10.66
C TYR A 443 -7.55 -6.52 10.25
N ILE A 444 -6.65 -6.41 11.23
CA ILE A 444 -5.25 -6.04 11.01
C ILE A 444 -4.38 -7.02 11.78
N ALA A 445 -3.38 -7.59 11.11
CA ALA A 445 -2.55 -8.66 11.65
C ALA A 445 -3.40 -9.77 12.31
N GLY A 446 -4.52 -10.14 11.68
CA GLY A 446 -5.43 -11.17 12.17
C GLY A 446 -6.29 -10.80 13.37
N GLU A 447 -6.09 -9.63 13.98
CA GLU A 447 -6.91 -9.13 15.09
C GLU A 447 -8.11 -8.35 14.56
N GLN A 448 -9.31 -8.61 15.11
CA GLN A 448 -10.50 -7.82 14.77
C GLN A 448 -10.40 -6.43 15.43
N VAL A 449 -10.02 -5.42 14.65
CA VAL A 449 -9.79 -4.05 15.14
C VAL A 449 -11.05 -3.19 15.10
N TRP A 450 -12.05 -3.59 14.31
CA TRP A 450 -13.36 -2.96 14.24
C TRP A 450 -14.43 -3.95 13.78
N HIS A 451 -15.67 -3.76 14.23
CA HIS A 451 -16.85 -4.47 13.73
C HIS A 451 -18.11 -3.62 13.84
N GLN A 452 -19.09 -3.93 13.00
CA GLN A 452 -20.46 -3.45 13.12
C GLN A 452 -21.34 -4.56 13.69
N ASP A 453 -22.17 -4.23 14.68
CA ASP A 453 -23.20 -5.14 15.18
C ASP A 453 -24.21 -5.48 14.06
N TRP A 454 -24.03 -6.65 13.45
CA TRP A 454 -24.85 -7.08 12.33
C TRP A 454 -26.09 -7.84 12.82
N HIS A 455 -27.27 -7.22 12.68
CA HIS A 455 -28.55 -7.88 12.91
C HIS A 455 -29.15 -8.41 11.58
N PRO A 456 -29.30 -9.74 11.42
CA PRO A 456 -29.78 -10.35 10.18
C PRO A 456 -31.14 -9.82 9.68
N ALA A 457 -32.02 -9.39 10.59
CA ALA A 457 -33.35 -8.89 10.27
C ALA A 457 -33.34 -7.57 9.46
N ALA A 458 -32.32 -6.72 9.62
CA ALA A 458 -32.19 -5.48 8.86
C ALA A 458 -31.79 -5.72 7.39
N SER A 459 -31.07 -6.82 7.11
CA SER A 459 -30.67 -7.21 5.74
C SER A 459 -31.85 -7.69 4.89
N LEU A 460 -32.86 -8.33 5.51
CA LEU A 460 -34.07 -8.77 4.84
C LEU A 460 -34.98 -7.59 4.46
N LEU A 461 -35.08 -6.59 5.34
CA LEU A 461 -35.84 -5.36 5.08
C LEU A 461 -35.18 -4.51 4.01
N SER A 462 -33.85 -4.36 4.03
CA SER A 462 -33.11 -3.67 2.96
C SER A 462 -33.20 -4.42 1.62
N ARG A 463 -33.14 -5.75 1.60
CA ARG A 463 -33.42 -6.56 0.39
C ARG A 463 -34.83 -6.33 -0.18
N GLN A 464 -35.84 -6.17 0.68
CA GLN A 464 -37.21 -5.87 0.24
C GLN A 464 -37.36 -4.43 -0.26
N MET A 465 -36.65 -3.47 0.35
CA MET A 465 -36.66 -2.07 -0.08
C MET A 465 -35.90 -1.85 -1.39
N SER A 466 -34.70 -2.40 -1.57
CA SER A 466 -33.92 -2.28 -2.81
C SER A 466 -34.65 -2.87 -4.01
N LYS A 467 -35.29 -4.04 -3.86
CA LYS A 467 -36.16 -4.62 -4.90
C LYS A 467 -37.37 -3.74 -5.23
N ARG A 468 -37.91 -3.00 -4.26
CA ARG A 468 -39.01 -2.05 -4.48
C ARG A 468 -38.57 -0.84 -5.30
N VAL A 469 -37.40 -0.28 -4.96
CA VAL A 469 -36.82 0.87 -5.67
C VAL A 469 -36.43 0.50 -7.11
N GLU A 470 -35.86 -0.69 -7.34
CA GLU A 470 -35.56 -1.18 -8.69
C GLU A 470 -36.84 -1.40 -9.53
N CYS A 471 -37.91 -1.93 -8.92
CA CYS A 471 -39.20 -2.05 -9.59
C CYS A 471 -39.80 -0.68 -9.96
N GLU A 472 -39.74 0.30 -9.05
CA GLU A 472 -40.25 1.66 -9.29
C GLU A 472 -39.42 2.40 -10.35
N GLU A 473 -38.09 2.30 -10.34
CA GLU A 473 -37.22 2.88 -11.37
C GLU A 473 -37.45 2.22 -12.75
N SER A 474 -37.74 0.91 -12.79
CA SER A 474 -38.11 0.22 -14.05
C SER A 474 -39.50 0.65 -14.56
N ALA A 475 -40.44 0.90 -13.65
CA ALA A 475 -41.79 1.37 -14.00
C ALA A 475 -41.78 2.81 -14.54
N ILE A 476 -40.88 3.66 -14.02
CA ILE A 476 -40.68 5.03 -14.52
C ILE A 476 -40.00 5.04 -15.89
N LYS A 477 -39.06 4.11 -16.15
CA LYS A 477 -38.39 3.98 -17.46
C LYS A 477 -39.28 3.43 -18.57
N ASN A 478 -40.35 2.69 -18.25
CA ASN A 478 -41.29 2.15 -19.23
C ASN A 478 -42.46 3.10 -19.57
N ASN A 479 -42.50 4.29 -18.96
CA ASN A 479 -43.54 5.31 -19.18
C ASN A 479 -43.01 6.59 -19.89
N PHE A 480 -41.82 6.53 -20.50
CA PHE A 480 -41.26 7.59 -21.34
C PHE A 480 -40.93 7.10 -22.75
#